data_AF-A0A0Q8CB52-F1
#
_entry.id   AF-A0A0Q8CB52-F1
#
_cell.length_a   1.000
_cell.length_b   1.000
_cell.length_c   1.000
_cell.angle_alpha   90.00
_cell.angle_beta   90.00
_cell.angle_gamma   90.00
#
_symmetry.space_group_name_H-M   'P 1'
#
loop_
_entity.id
_entity.type
_entity.pdbx_description
1 polymer ?
#
loop_
_entity_poly.entity_id
_entity_poly.type
_entity_poly.pdbx_seq_one_letter_code
_entity_poly.pdbx_strand_id
1 'polypeptide(L)'
;MDYSFSGLPLHILLVHAVVIVVPVAAIVVLLAAVWPRARRWLGLATPILGVLAAALVYVAKEAGEWLKDRLPDSPLIQEHAELGDTLLPWAIALAVLSIAVYFWYLVIGRRADDSAPSPAVRRIVAIILAVAAVVVVPAGIITTVIIGESGSRAVWEGSFSDTPLEK
;
A
#
# COMPACT_ATOMS: atom_id res chain seq x y z
N MET A 1 -10.43 -15.12 14.91
CA MET A 1 -11.43 -14.88 13.85
C MET A 1 -11.15 -15.85 12.73
N ASP A 2 -12.17 -16.38 12.08
CA ASP A 2 -11.97 -17.22 10.89
C ASP A 2 -11.82 -16.31 9.66
N TYR A 3 -10.69 -16.42 8.96
CA TYR A 3 -10.44 -15.68 7.72
C TYR A 3 -10.85 -16.49 6.49
N SER A 4 -12.12 -16.90 6.44
CA SER A 4 -12.70 -17.60 5.30
C SER A 4 -14.01 -16.96 4.84
N PHE A 5 -14.31 -17.07 3.55
CA PHE A 5 -15.56 -16.62 2.95
C PHE A 5 -16.05 -17.67 1.96
N SER A 6 -17.30 -18.12 2.11
CA SER A 6 -17.89 -19.18 1.27
C SER A 6 -17.02 -20.44 1.17
N GLY A 7 -16.35 -20.81 2.27
CA GLY A 7 -15.48 -22.00 2.34
C GLY A 7 -14.07 -21.82 1.78
N LEU A 8 -13.70 -20.62 1.29
CA LEU A 8 -12.38 -20.33 0.74
C LEU A 8 -11.59 -19.35 1.64
N PRO A 9 -10.24 -19.44 1.69
CA PRO A 9 -9.42 -18.49 2.43
C PRO A 9 -9.60 -17.06 1.93
N LEU A 10 -9.88 -16.14 2.85
CA LEU A 10 -10.13 -14.74 2.54
C LEU A 10 -8.86 -14.02 2.02
N HIS A 11 -7.67 -14.48 2.43
CA HIS A 11 -6.39 -13.92 2.00
C HIS A 11 -6.30 -13.77 0.47
N ILE A 12 -6.75 -14.77 -0.28
CA ILE A 12 -6.69 -14.77 -1.76
C ILE A 12 -7.53 -13.62 -2.34
N LEU A 13 -8.68 -13.29 -1.77
CA LEU A 13 -9.50 -12.17 -2.23
C LEU A 13 -8.88 -10.83 -1.79
N LEU A 14 -8.34 -10.77 -0.58
CA LEU A 14 -7.73 -9.56 -0.03
C LEU A 14 -6.47 -9.15 -0.78
N VAL A 15 -5.63 -10.10 -1.23
CA VAL A 15 -4.43 -9.76 -2.00
C VAL A 15 -4.78 -9.05 -3.30
N HIS A 16 -5.88 -9.39 -3.98
CA HIS A 16 -6.33 -8.66 -5.18
C HIS A 16 -6.66 -7.20 -4.87
N ALA A 17 -7.29 -6.94 -3.72
CA ALA A 17 -7.53 -5.58 -3.27
C ALA A 17 -6.22 -4.86 -2.93
N VAL A 18 -5.29 -5.52 -2.23
CA VAL A 18 -3.99 -4.96 -1.82
C VAL A 18 -3.15 -4.57 -3.04
N VAL A 19 -2.98 -5.46 -4.02
CA VAL A 19 -2.14 -5.21 -5.21
C VAL A 19 -2.68 -4.10 -6.12
N ILE A 20 -3.96 -3.73 -5.99
CA ILE A 20 -4.55 -2.59 -6.69
C ILE A 20 -4.48 -1.34 -5.83
N VAL A 21 -4.98 -1.41 -4.59
CA VAL A 21 -5.18 -0.23 -3.73
C VAL A 21 -3.86 0.36 -3.28
N VAL A 22 -2.85 -0.46 -2.94
CA VAL A 22 -1.55 0.07 -2.50
C VAL A 22 -0.86 0.89 -3.59
N PRO A 23 -0.66 0.38 -4.84
CA PRO A 23 -0.08 1.20 -5.90
C PRO A 23 -0.92 2.43 -6.26
N VAL A 24 -2.25 2.30 -6.32
CA VAL A 24 -3.14 3.44 -6.61
C VAL A 24 -3.03 4.51 -5.53
N ALA A 25 -3.07 4.13 -4.25
CA ALA A 25 -2.89 5.06 -3.14
C ALA A 25 -1.52 5.74 -3.20
N ALA A 26 -0.46 4.97 -3.49
CA ALA A 26 0.91 5.49 -3.60
C ALA A 26 1.04 6.55 -4.70
N ILE A 27 0.48 6.28 -5.88
CA ILE A 27 0.46 7.24 -7.01
C ILE A 27 -0.37 8.48 -6.66
N VAL A 28 -1.56 8.31 -6.08
CA VAL A 28 -2.43 9.43 -5.66
C VAL A 28 -1.72 10.32 -4.64
N VAL A 29 -1.04 9.75 -3.66
CA VAL A 29 -0.27 10.50 -2.66
C VAL A 29 0.90 11.23 -3.30
N LEU A 30 1.64 10.59 -4.21
CA LEU A 30 2.72 11.24 -4.95
C LEU A 30 2.21 12.46 -5.73
N LEU A 31 1.15 12.27 -6.52
CA LEU A 31 0.53 13.35 -7.30
C LEU A 31 0.04 14.48 -6.39
N ALA A 32 -0.59 14.16 -5.26
CA ALA A 32 -1.00 15.15 -4.29
C ALA A 32 0.19 15.88 -3.65
N ALA A 33 1.31 15.20 -3.39
CA ALA A 33 2.50 15.80 -2.81
C ALA A 33 3.18 16.79 -3.77
N VAL A 34 3.35 16.42 -5.05
CA VAL A 34 4.18 17.19 -5.99
C VAL A 34 3.40 18.04 -7.00
N TRP A 35 2.11 17.77 -7.23
CA TRP A 35 1.32 18.47 -8.27
C TRP A 35 0.18 19.33 -7.68
N PRO A 36 0.37 20.66 -7.57
CA PRO A 36 -0.63 21.55 -6.97
C PRO A 36 -2.02 21.51 -7.61
N ARG A 37 -2.11 21.32 -8.94
CA ARG A 37 -3.40 21.28 -9.65
C ARG A 37 -4.18 20.01 -9.35
N ALA A 38 -3.51 18.86 -9.22
CA ALA A 38 -4.13 17.58 -8.90
C ALA A 38 -4.77 17.57 -7.50
N ARG A 39 -4.17 18.26 -6.53
CA ARG A 39 -4.67 18.34 -5.13
C ARG A 39 -6.14 18.75 -5.02
N ARG A 40 -6.61 19.62 -5.91
CA ARG A 40 -8.00 20.12 -5.91
C ARG A 40 -9.00 19.03 -6.29
N TRP A 41 -8.60 18.11 -7.16
CA TRP A 41 -9.45 17.01 -7.66
C TRP A 41 -9.36 15.79 -6.75
N LEU A 42 -8.15 15.50 -6.24
CA LEU A 42 -7.92 14.33 -5.39
C LEU A 42 -8.56 14.50 -4.00
N GLY A 43 -8.50 15.69 -3.39
CA GLY A 43 -9.27 16.02 -2.19
C GLY A 43 -9.16 14.96 -1.08
N LEU A 44 -10.33 14.52 -0.59
CA LEU A 44 -10.46 13.47 0.43
C LEU A 44 -10.08 12.07 -0.07
N ALA A 45 -9.98 11.83 -1.38
CA ALA A 45 -9.56 10.53 -1.90
C ALA A 45 -8.13 10.18 -1.46
N THR A 46 -7.24 11.17 -1.32
CA THR A 46 -5.84 10.95 -0.88
C THR A 46 -5.75 10.28 0.50
N PRO A 47 -6.30 10.86 1.59
CA PRO A 47 -6.23 10.22 2.91
C PRO A 47 -7.09 8.96 3.00
N ILE A 48 -8.23 8.89 2.31
CA ILE A 48 -9.09 7.70 2.30
C ILE A 48 -8.33 6.51 1.70
N LEU A 49 -7.69 6.68 0.54
CA LEU A 49 -6.93 5.60 -0.10
C LEU A 49 -5.72 5.17 0.71
N GLY A 50 -4.99 6.12 1.33
CA GLY A 50 -3.84 5.79 2.17
C GLY A 50 -4.24 4.96 3.40
N VAL A 51 -5.29 5.37 4.12
CA VAL A 51 -5.80 4.64 5.28
C VAL A 51 -6.39 3.29 4.87
N LEU A 52 -7.14 3.24 3.76
CA LEU A 52 -7.69 2.00 3.23
C LEU A 52 -6.58 1.01 2.85
N ALA A 53 -5.50 1.48 2.23
CA ALA A 53 -4.35 0.65 1.89
C ALA A 53 -3.73 0.01 3.15
N ALA A 54 -3.47 0.80 4.20
CA ALA A 54 -2.93 0.27 5.46
C ALA A 54 -3.87 -0.76 6.12
N ALA A 55 -5.17 -0.46 6.16
CA ALA A 55 -6.16 -1.38 6.72
C ALA A 55 -6.24 -2.69 5.93
N LEU A 56 -6.27 -2.62 4.59
CA LEU A 56 -6.29 -3.83 3.75
C LEU A 56 -5.03 -4.67 3.91
N VAL A 57 -3.85 -4.04 3.94
CA VAL A 57 -2.57 -4.75 4.15
C VAL A 57 -2.56 -5.45 5.51
N TYR A 58 -3.01 -4.77 6.57
CA TYR A 58 -3.11 -5.38 7.89
C TYR A 58 -4.04 -6.60 7.89
N VAL A 59 -5.26 -6.47 7.35
CA VAL A 59 -6.22 -7.58 7.31
C VAL A 59 -5.74 -8.72 6.40
N ALA A 60 -5.07 -8.41 5.28
CA ALA A 60 -4.48 -9.41 4.39
C ALA A 60 -3.36 -10.20 5.06
N LYS A 61 -2.49 -9.52 5.84
CA LYS A 61 -1.45 -10.15 6.65
C LYS A 61 -2.05 -11.13 7.65
N GLU A 62 -3.01 -10.69 8.48
CA GLU A 62 -3.64 -11.55 9.48
C GLU A 62 -4.35 -12.75 8.84
N ALA A 63 -5.02 -12.54 7.70
CA ALA A 63 -5.62 -13.61 6.93
C ALA A 63 -4.59 -14.59 6.34
N GLY A 64 -3.39 -14.09 6.00
CA GLY A 64 -2.28 -14.87 5.47
C GLY A 64 -1.65 -15.76 6.52
N GLU A 65 -1.37 -15.23 7.72
CA GLU A 65 -0.88 -16.02 8.85
C GLU A 65 -1.90 -17.08 9.27
N TRP A 66 -3.19 -16.72 9.31
CA TRP A 66 -4.26 -17.70 9.53
C TRP A 66 -4.27 -18.81 8.47
N LEU A 67 -4.03 -18.49 7.19
CA LEU A 67 -3.98 -19.47 6.11
C LEU A 67 -2.71 -20.35 6.21
N LYS A 68 -1.56 -19.77 6.55
CA LYS A 68 -0.28 -20.46 6.69
C LYS A 68 -0.36 -21.63 7.67
N ASP A 69 -1.02 -21.45 8.81
CA ASP A 69 -1.26 -22.52 9.81
C ASP A 69 -2.10 -23.70 9.30
N ARG A 70 -2.71 -23.57 8.11
CA ARG A 70 -3.61 -24.54 7.48
C ARG A 70 -3.04 -25.11 6.18
N LEU A 71 -1.80 -24.75 5.84
CA LEU A 71 -1.09 -25.27 4.69
C LEU A 71 0.04 -26.20 5.16
N PRO A 72 0.47 -27.15 4.31
CA PRO A 72 1.69 -27.90 4.57
C PRO A 72 2.90 -26.98 4.68
N ASP A 73 3.89 -27.37 5.48
CA ASP A 73 5.16 -26.66 5.58
C ASP A 73 5.83 -26.57 4.20
N SER A 74 6.07 -25.34 3.75
CA SER A 74 6.69 -25.04 2.46
C SER A 74 7.64 -23.85 2.60
N PRO A 75 8.91 -23.98 2.18
CA PRO A 75 9.87 -22.88 2.18
C PRO A 75 9.37 -21.66 1.38
N LEU A 76 8.68 -21.88 0.26
CA LEU A 76 8.16 -20.79 -0.59
C LEU A 76 7.02 -20.02 0.11
N ILE A 77 6.17 -20.72 0.88
CA ILE A 77 5.11 -20.08 1.67
C ILE A 77 5.71 -19.26 2.80
N GLN A 78 6.74 -19.80 3.47
CA GLN A 78 7.45 -19.09 4.55
C GLN A 78 8.13 -17.82 4.02
N GLU A 79 8.85 -17.90 2.90
CA GLU A 79 9.47 -16.75 2.25
C GLU A 79 8.43 -15.69 1.84
N HIS A 80 7.31 -16.11 1.25
CA HIS A 80 6.23 -15.18 0.91
C HIS A 80 5.64 -14.48 2.14
N ALA A 81 5.40 -15.21 3.23
CA ALA A 81 4.87 -14.65 4.47
C ALA A 81 5.84 -13.64 5.11
N GLU A 82 7.13 -13.98 5.17
CA GLU A 82 8.18 -13.09 5.70
C GLU A 82 8.32 -11.81 4.87
N LEU A 83 8.27 -11.92 3.54
CA LEU A 83 8.21 -10.74 2.66
C LEU A 83 6.92 -9.95 2.87
N GLY A 84 5.78 -10.63 3.01
CA GLY A 84 4.47 -10.03 3.26
C GLY A 84 4.46 -9.11 4.48
N ASP A 85 5.15 -9.52 5.55
CA ASP A 85 5.30 -8.75 6.78
C ASP A 85 5.98 -7.38 6.59
N THR A 86 6.83 -7.27 5.57
CA THR A 86 7.56 -6.02 5.27
C THR A 86 6.66 -4.94 4.65
N LEU A 87 5.48 -5.29 4.12
CA LEU A 87 4.61 -4.32 3.45
C LEU A 87 3.85 -3.41 4.43
N LEU A 88 3.47 -3.93 5.61
CA LEU A 88 2.65 -3.18 6.57
C LEU A 88 3.31 -1.87 7.04
N PRO A 89 4.62 -1.83 7.40
CA PRO A 89 5.30 -0.57 7.70
C PRO A 89 5.21 0.47 6.58
N TRP A 90 5.37 0.05 5.31
CA TRP A 90 5.26 0.96 4.16
C TRP A 90 3.82 1.44 3.95
N ALA A 91 2.83 0.58 4.14
CA ALA A 91 1.43 0.96 4.04
C ALA A 91 1.03 1.96 5.14
N ILE A 92 1.55 1.79 6.37
CA ILE A 92 1.36 2.75 7.47
C ILE A 92 2.05 4.08 7.14
N ALA A 93 3.29 4.05 6.64
CA ALA A 93 4.00 5.26 6.21
C ALA A 93 3.23 6.01 5.11
N LEU A 94 2.66 5.27 4.15
CA LEU A 94 1.83 5.82 3.10
C LEU A 94 0.54 6.46 3.66
N ALA A 95 -0.13 5.80 4.61
CA ALA A 95 -1.30 6.35 5.29
C ALA A 95 -0.98 7.66 6.02
N VAL A 96 0.08 7.68 6.84
CA VAL A 96 0.52 8.89 7.55
C VAL A 96 0.86 10.01 6.57
N LEU A 97 1.62 9.70 5.51
CA LEU A 97 1.98 10.68 4.49
C LEU A 97 0.75 11.23 3.76
N SER A 98 -0.23 10.37 3.44
CA SER A 98 -1.47 10.78 2.77
C SER A 98 -2.26 11.80 3.60
N ILE A 99 -2.34 11.57 4.91
CA ILE A 99 -2.98 12.44 5.89
C ILE A 99 -2.19 13.76 6.00
N ALA A 100 -0.87 13.68 6.15
CA ALA A 100 -0.01 14.85 6.25
C ALA A 100 -0.11 15.77 5.02
N VAL A 101 -0.06 15.18 3.81
CA VAL A 101 -0.22 15.91 2.54
C VAL A 101 -1.60 16.56 2.45
N TYR A 102 -2.66 15.84 2.82
CA TYR A 102 -4.03 16.37 2.84
C TYR A 102 -4.17 17.57 3.79
N PHE A 103 -3.81 17.40 5.06
CA PHE A 103 -3.92 18.46 6.06
C PHE A 103 -3.06 19.66 5.70
N TRP A 104 -1.81 19.43 5.26
CA TRP A 104 -0.90 20.51 4.93
C TRP A 104 -1.41 21.37 3.77
N TYR A 105 -1.79 20.77 2.64
CA TYR A 105 -2.13 21.55 1.45
C TYR A 105 -3.60 21.96 1.36
N LEU A 106 -4.53 21.18 1.92
CA LEU A 106 -5.97 21.44 1.79
C LEU A 106 -6.61 22.05 3.04
N VAL A 107 -5.98 21.92 4.22
CA VAL A 107 -6.50 22.51 5.47
C VAL A 107 -5.65 23.72 5.89
N ILE A 108 -4.33 23.53 6.04
CA ILE A 108 -3.43 24.59 6.56
C ILE A 108 -3.09 25.60 5.46
N GLY A 109 -2.70 25.13 4.27
CA GLY A 109 -2.23 25.98 3.16
C GLY A 109 -3.28 26.94 2.60
N ARG A 110 -4.57 26.70 2.88
CA ARG A 110 -5.71 27.55 2.49
C ARG A 110 -6.03 28.66 3.49
N ARG A 111 -5.42 28.65 4.69
CA ARG A 111 -5.59 29.74 5.67
C ARG A 111 -4.92 31.02 5.16
N ALA A 112 -5.67 32.11 5.22
CA ALA A 112 -5.24 33.46 4.85
C ALA A 112 -5.25 34.44 6.04
N ASP A 113 -5.41 33.91 7.26
CA ASP A 113 -5.39 34.68 8.51
C ASP A 113 -3.96 34.80 9.07
N ASP A 114 -3.82 35.52 10.19
CA ASP A 114 -2.54 35.73 10.88
C ASP A 114 -1.93 34.42 11.45
N SER A 115 -2.69 33.31 11.44
CA SER A 115 -2.20 31.99 11.86
C SER A 115 -1.50 31.22 10.72
N ALA A 116 -1.45 31.80 9.52
CA ALA A 116 -0.80 31.22 8.36
C ALA A 116 0.71 30.97 8.59
N PRO A 117 1.24 29.79 8.22
CA PRO A 117 2.68 29.53 8.33
C PRO A 117 3.49 30.47 7.43
N SER A 118 4.68 30.86 7.91
CA SER A 118 5.62 31.71 7.16
C SER A 118 6.06 31.07 5.83
N PRO A 119 6.47 31.84 4.82
CA PRO A 119 6.92 31.29 3.53
C PRO A 119 8.06 30.27 3.65
N ALA A 120 8.98 30.49 4.59
CA ALA A 120 10.09 29.58 4.86
C ALA A 120 9.60 28.22 5.39
N VAL A 121 8.73 28.23 6.42
CA VAL A 121 8.11 27.01 6.96
C VAL A 121 7.33 26.29 5.86
N ARG A 122 6.61 27.05 5.01
CA ARG A 122 5.85 26.45 3.92
C ARG A 122 6.72 25.68 2.94
N ARG A 123 7.87 26.26 2.57
CA ARG A 123 8.83 25.64 1.66
C ARG A 123 9.48 24.41 2.28
N ILE A 124 9.89 24.48 3.54
CA ILE A 124 10.52 23.37 4.25
C ILE A 124 9.58 22.16 4.33
N VAL A 125 8.34 22.36 4.79
CA VAL A 125 7.36 21.26 4.89
C VAL A 125 7.04 20.69 3.52
N ALA A 126 6.91 21.53 2.48
CA ALA A 126 6.68 21.05 1.13
C ALA A 126 7.81 20.15 0.62
N ILE A 127 9.08 20.51 0.89
CA ILE A 127 10.24 19.70 0.54
C ILE A 127 10.23 18.38 1.31
N ILE A 128 9.98 18.41 2.62
CA ILE A 128 9.92 17.19 3.45
C ILE A 128 8.86 16.23 2.93
N LEU A 129 7.64 16.71 2.66
CA LEU A 129 6.56 15.88 2.13
C LEU A 129 6.87 15.31 0.74
N ALA A 130 7.51 16.10 -0.12
CA ALA A 130 7.92 15.64 -1.45
C ALA A 130 9.01 14.56 -1.38
N VAL A 131 10.04 14.77 -0.55
CA VAL A 131 11.11 13.78 -0.33
C VAL A 131 10.55 12.50 0.28
N ALA A 132 9.69 12.61 1.29
CA ALA A 132 9.02 11.46 1.89
C ALA A 132 8.19 10.69 0.85
N ALA A 133 7.45 11.37 -0.02
CA ALA A 133 6.69 10.73 -1.10
C ALA A 133 7.59 9.99 -2.09
N VAL A 134 8.72 10.59 -2.50
CA VAL A 134 9.69 9.98 -3.41
C VAL A 134 10.37 8.74 -2.82
N VAL A 135 10.40 8.60 -1.49
CA VAL A 135 10.94 7.40 -0.82
C VAL A 135 9.85 6.35 -0.59
N VAL A 136 8.75 6.73 0.05
CA VAL A 136 7.69 5.79 0.48
C VAL A 136 6.98 5.14 -0.72
N VAL A 137 6.77 5.90 -1.80
CA VAL A 137 5.99 5.40 -2.95
C VAL A 137 6.74 4.31 -3.72
N PRO A 138 8.00 4.50 -4.16
CA PRO A 138 8.76 3.42 -4.79
C PRO A 138 8.96 2.23 -3.85
N ALA A 139 9.28 2.45 -2.57
CA ALA A 139 9.46 1.38 -1.62
C ALA A 139 8.19 0.50 -1.50
N GLY A 140 7.03 1.12 -1.28
CA GLY A 140 5.77 0.39 -1.20
C GLY A 140 5.42 -0.38 -2.48
N ILE A 141 5.64 0.21 -3.66
CA ILE A 141 5.38 -0.45 -4.95
C ILE A 141 6.34 -1.63 -5.16
N ILE A 142 7.65 -1.42 -4.98
CA ILE A 142 8.67 -2.46 -5.17
C ILE A 142 8.42 -3.63 -4.21
N THR A 143 8.18 -3.35 -2.92
CA THR A 143 7.83 -4.38 -1.94
C THR A 143 6.58 -5.15 -2.36
N THR A 144 5.53 -4.47 -2.83
CA THR A 144 4.31 -5.14 -3.33
C THR A 144 4.62 -6.08 -4.52
N VAL A 145 5.47 -5.66 -5.46
CA VAL A 145 5.87 -6.48 -6.62
C VAL A 145 6.67 -7.71 -6.18
N ILE A 146 7.64 -7.54 -5.28
CA ILE A 146 8.46 -8.64 -4.75
C ILE A 146 7.58 -9.67 -4.03
N ILE A 147 6.64 -9.22 -3.20
CA ILE A 147 5.69 -10.10 -2.49
C ILE A 147 4.77 -10.84 -3.49
N GLY A 148 4.31 -10.14 -4.54
CA GLY A 148 3.47 -10.75 -5.56
C GLY A 148 4.21 -11.81 -6.38
N GLU A 149 5.49 -11.59 -6.68
CA GLU A 149 6.35 -12.56 -7.37
C GLU A 149 6.59 -13.80 -6.51
N SER A 150 6.98 -13.63 -5.24
CA SER A 150 7.17 -14.77 -4.32
C SER A 150 5.87 -15.55 -4.08
N GLY A 151 4.73 -14.86 -3.97
CA GLY A 151 3.42 -15.51 -3.84
C GLY A 151 3.03 -16.29 -5.10
N SER A 152 3.39 -15.78 -6.28
CA SER A 152 3.20 -16.50 -7.54
C SER A 152 4.05 -17.77 -7.60
N ARG A 153 5.31 -17.71 -7.17
CA ARG A 153 6.16 -18.91 -7.07
C ARG A 153 5.58 -19.95 -6.11
N ALA A 154 5.15 -19.52 -4.91
CA ALA A 154 4.58 -20.40 -3.91
C ALA A 154 3.36 -21.20 -4.40
N VAL A 155 2.62 -20.68 -5.37
CA VAL A 155 1.45 -21.35 -5.96
C VAL A 155 1.78 -22.14 -7.22
N TRP A 156 2.59 -21.58 -8.12
CA TRP A 156 2.73 -22.09 -9.49
C TRP A 156 3.99 -22.91 -9.73
N GLU A 157 4.99 -22.83 -8.86
CA GLU A 157 6.22 -23.60 -9.02
C GLU A 157 5.91 -25.10 -8.98
N GLY A 158 6.38 -25.82 -10.00
CA GLY A 158 6.08 -27.26 -10.20
C GLY A 158 4.66 -27.57 -10.70
N SER A 159 3.77 -26.58 -10.82
CA SER A 159 2.38 -26.76 -11.25
C SER A 159 2.07 -26.20 -12.66
N PHE A 160 3.03 -25.50 -13.27
CA PHE A 160 2.91 -24.91 -14.61
C PHE A 160 3.88 -25.56 -15.60
N SER A 161 3.49 -25.62 -16.88
CA SER A 161 4.31 -26.09 -17.99
C SER A 161 4.49 -24.98 -19.01
N ASP A 162 5.75 -24.69 -19.38
CA ASP A 162 6.07 -23.74 -20.45
C ASP A 162 5.59 -24.23 -21.83
N THR A 163 5.41 -25.55 -21.98
CA THR A 163 4.82 -26.15 -23.17
C THR A 163 3.34 -26.46 -22.94
N PRO A 164 2.44 -26.15 -23.88
CA PRO A 164 1.03 -26.53 -23.78
C PRO A 164 0.88 -28.04 -23.59
N LEU A 165 0.11 -28.43 -22.58
CA LEU A 165 -0.25 -29.84 -22.36
C LEU A 165 -1.20 -30.30 -23.48
N GLU A 166 -0.94 -31.46 -24.06
CA GLU A 166 -1.92 -32.13 -24.93
C GLU A 166 -3.14 -32.51 -24.06
N LYS A 167 -4.34 -32.09 -24.50
CA LYS A 167 -5.61 -32.30 -23.79
C LYS A 167 -6.39 -33.45 -24.38
#